data_AF-A0A3P7E0Q2-F1
#
_entry.id   AF-A0A3P7E0Q2-F1
#
_cell.length_a   1.000
_cell.length_b   1.000
_cell.length_c   1.000
_cell.angle_alpha   90.00
_cell.angle_beta   90.00
_cell.angle_gamma   90.00
#
_symmetry.space_group_name_H-M   'P 1'
#
loop_
_entity.id
_entity.type
_entity.pdbx_description
1 polymer ?
#
loop_
_entity_poly.entity_id
_entity_poly.type
_entity_poly.pdbx_seq_one_letter_code
_entity_poly.pdbx_strand_id
1 'polypeptide(L)'
;MDHMGFGMGCCCLQVTFQAVNIDEARWLYDQLTPITPVLLALSAATPVFRSRLADVDSRWDVISASVDDRTAEERGLLPLKNNKFVLEKSRYDTTDCYIYPCSESYNDIPLQYDDKIYKQLIDGGIDNLLAQHVAHMFTRDPLQVYRERIEQDDMKTTEHFETVQSSNWMNMRFKPPPPDSEIGWRVEFRPTEVQLTDFENAAYCCFVVLLTRVMISFRITLILPISVVTENMKRAQRRNAVLEQKLLFRKRIATCNSPPCARGAGCTLDSDDVVEMTINEIINGSGEDFPGLIPLMRQYLDSADVDVDSRCTVSQYLSFIQKRASGELQTLAAWMREFICEHPDYKHDSYVGDRIIYDMLKKMDSISKGLACCPKLLGDYRTRTDSRIPMAVRRAEENLINHATQNLFKAHIRRKSLQILEPFFIIDVIR
;
A
#
# COMPACT_ATOMS: atom_id res chain seq x y z
N MET A 1 16.04 -6.21 -19.49
CA MET A 1 14.62 -6.38 -19.86
C MET A 1 14.25 -5.13 -20.63
N ASP A 2 13.58 -5.29 -21.77
CA ASP A 2 13.49 -4.28 -22.84
C ASP A 2 12.06 -4.16 -23.41
N HIS A 3 11.06 -4.55 -22.62
CA HIS A 3 9.66 -4.51 -23.03
C HIS A 3 8.77 -4.18 -21.83
N MET A 4 7.71 -3.39 -22.05
CA MET A 4 6.74 -2.99 -21.02
C MET A 4 6.18 -4.20 -20.25
N GLY A 5 5.93 -5.29 -20.96
CA GLY A 5 5.40 -6.54 -20.38
C GLY A 5 6.30 -7.20 -19.32
N PHE A 6 7.59 -6.85 -19.21
CA PHE A 6 8.43 -7.33 -18.11
C PHE A 6 8.06 -6.69 -16.76
N GLY A 7 7.46 -5.50 -16.77
CA GLY A 7 7.04 -4.80 -15.57
C GLY A 7 5.52 -4.78 -15.43
N MET A 8 4.81 -4.17 -16.37
CA MET A 8 3.33 -4.12 -16.34
C MET A 8 2.66 -5.49 -16.56
N GLY A 9 3.42 -6.55 -16.87
CA GLY A 9 2.95 -7.94 -16.81
C GLY A 9 3.13 -8.61 -15.44
N CYS A 10 3.68 -7.89 -14.45
CA CYS A 10 3.70 -8.32 -13.06
C CYS A 10 2.39 -7.92 -12.36
N CYS A 11 1.98 -8.72 -11.38
CA CYS A 11 0.75 -8.51 -10.63
C CYS A 11 1.00 -7.82 -9.28
N CYS A 12 -0.04 -7.24 -8.69
CA CYS A 12 0.03 -6.62 -7.38
C CYS A 12 -1.28 -6.68 -6.59
N LEU A 13 -1.17 -6.42 -5.29
CA LEU A 13 -2.31 -6.18 -4.42
C LEU A 13 -2.44 -4.67 -4.14
N GLN A 14 -3.58 -4.07 -4.50
CA GLN A 14 -3.85 -2.66 -4.22
C GLN A 14 -5.10 -2.51 -3.35
N VAL A 15 -5.05 -1.58 -2.41
CA VAL A 15 -6.14 -1.32 -1.47
C VAL A 15 -6.59 0.12 -1.63
N THR A 16 -7.82 0.33 -2.07
CA THR A 16 -8.44 1.66 -2.13
C THR A 16 -9.44 1.83 -1.00
N PHE A 17 -9.34 2.94 -0.29
CA PHE A 17 -10.28 3.33 0.76
C PHE A 17 -10.83 4.74 0.50
N GLN A 18 -12.11 4.91 0.82
CA GLN A 18 -12.80 6.19 0.77
C GLN A 18 -12.72 6.87 2.13
N ALA A 19 -12.21 8.10 2.16
CA ALA A 19 -12.17 8.94 3.34
C ALA A 19 -13.50 9.67 3.54
N VAL A 20 -13.72 10.21 4.75
CA VAL A 20 -14.95 10.96 5.05
C VAL A 20 -15.02 12.32 4.34
N ASN A 21 -13.87 12.92 4.01
CA ASN A 21 -13.74 14.18 3.29
C ASN A 21 -12.33 14.32 2.68
N ILE A 22 -12.08 15.43 1.98
CA ILE A 22 -10.79 15.72 1.34
C ILE A 22 -9.64 15.84 2.36
N ASP A 23 -9.89 16.41 3.54
CA ASP A 23 -8.85 16.64 4.55
C ASP A 23 -8.33 15.31 5.10
N GLU A 24 -9.24 14.39 5.45
CA GLU A 24 -8.88 13.04 5.87
C GLU A 24 -8.19 12.27 4.73
N ALA A 25 -8.65 12.40 3.49
CA ALA A 25 -8.01 11.75 2.34
C ALA A 25 -6.55 12.22 2.16
N ARG A 26 -6.31 13.53 2.19
CA ARG A 26 -4.96 14.10 2.09
C ARG A 26 -4.09 13.66 3.26
N TRP A 27 -4.65 13.67 4.47
CA TRP A 27 -3.93 13.22 5.66
C TRP A 27 -3.56 11.73 5.58
N LEU A 28 -4.49 10.86 5.19
CA LEU A 28 -4.22 9.42 5.04
C LEU A 28 -3.22 9.12 3.91
N TYR A 29 -3.29 9.85 2.79
CA TYR A 29 -2.30 9.75 1.71
C TYR A 29 -0.89 9.98 2.25
N ASP A 30 -0.70 11.05 3.01
CA ASP A 30 0.58 11.40 3.60
C ASP A 30 1.03 10.38 4.67
N GLN A 31 0.14 10.01 5.60
CA GLN A 31 0.48 9.13 6.72
C GLN A 31 0.81 7.70 6.31
N LEU A 32 0.21 7.20 5.22
CA LEU A 32 0.48 5.86 4.71
C LEU A 32 1.69 5.80 3.78
N THR A 33 2.14 6.91 3.23
CA THR A 33 3.31 6.96 2.34
C THR A 33 4.56 6.31 2.99
N PRO A 34 4.93 6.60 4.26
CA PRO A 34 6.03 5.92 4.97
C PRO A 34 5.86 4.41 5.18
N ILE A 35 4.63 3.89 5.12
CA ILE A 35 4.33 2.46 5.28
C ILE A 35 4.55 1.69 3.98
N THR A 36 4.58 2.38 2.83
CA THR A 36 4.77 1.75 1.53
C THR A 36 6.04 0.89 1.41
N PRO A 37 7.24 1.34 1.82
CA PRO A 37 8.43 0.48 1.80
C PRO A 37 8.36 -0.68 2.80
N VAL A 38 7.71 -0.47 3.96
CA VAL A 38 7.55 -1.52 4.99
C VAL A 38 6.74 -2.69 4.42
N LEU A 39 5.60 -2.41 3.79
CA LEU A 39 4.78 -3.45 3.17
C LEU A 39 5.39 -4.01 1.89
N LEU A 40 6.16 -3.23 1.12
CA LEU A 40 6.90 -3.77 -0.02
C LEU A 40 7.89 -4.86 0.41
N ALA A 41 8.67 -4.60 1.47
CA ALA A 41 9.61 -5.57 2.03
C ALA A 41 8.89 -6.79 2.63
N LEU A 42 7.82 -6.57 3.41
CA LEU A 42 7.04 -7.66 4.02
C LEU A 42 6.36 -8.56 3.00
N SER A 43 5.90 -8.02 1.88
CA SER A 43 5.12 -8.74 0.87
C SER A 43 5.98 -9.36 -0.23
N ALA A 44 7.30 -9.15 -0.22
CA ALA A 44 8.21 -9.52 -1.30
C ALA A 44 7.93 -10.90 -1.93
N ALA A 45 7.67 -10.93 -3.24
CA ALA A 45 7.19 -12.10 -3.96
C ALA A 45 7.80 -12.30 -5.36
N THR A 46 8.75 -11.45 -5.77
CA THR A 46 9.28 -11.44 -7.15
C THR A 46 10.81 -11.56 -7.20
N PRO A 47 11.38 -12.75 -6.94
CA PRO A 47 12.83 -12.96 -6.98
C PRO A 47 13.39 -13.39 -8.34
N VAL A 48 12.54 -13.68 -9.33
CA VAL A 48 12.93 -14.25 -10.62
C VAL A 48 12.42 -13.37 -11.77
N PHE A 49 13.32 -12.99 -12.68
CA PHE A 49 12.99 -12.30 -13.91
C PHE A 49 13.66 -12.97 -15.09
N ARG A 50 12.90 -13.22 -16.17
CA ARG A 50 13.41 -13.82 -17.42
C ARG A 50 14.29 -15.07 -17.16
N SER A 51 13.76 -16.02 -16.40
CA SER A 51 14.45 -17.27 -16.04
C SER A 51 15.78 -17.07 -15.30
N ARG A 52 15.94 -15.97 -14.56
CA ARG A 52 17.11 -15.71 -13.73
C ARG A 52 16.71 -15.26 -12.34
N LEU A 53 17.39 -15.79 -11.33
CA LEU A 53 17.34 -15.23 -9.98
C LEU A 53 17.94 -13.81 -10.01
N ALA A 54 17.15 -12.83 -9.61
CA ALA A 54 17.61 -11.46 -9.43
C ALA A 54 18.14 -11.24 -8.01
N ASP A 55 18.85 -10.13 -7.78
CA ASP A 55 19.32 -9.73 -6.44
C ASP A 55 18.38 -8.70 -5.77
N VAL A 56 17.09 -8.82 -6.10
CA VAL A 56 15.95 -8.08 -5.53
C VAL A 56 14.79 -9.05 -5.34
N ASP A 57 13.90 -8.77 -4.40
CA ASP A 57 12.75 -9.64 -4.07
C ASP A 57 11.39 -9.05 -4.46
N SER A 58 11.37 -7.89 -5.11
CA SER A 58 10.15 -7.14 -5.43
C SER A 58 10.14 -6.65 -6.87
N ARG A 59 8.95 -6.41 -7.42
CA ARG A 59 8.74 -6.00 -8.81
C ARG A 59 8.99 -4.50 -9.09
N TRP A 60 9.04 -3.68 -8.05
CA TRP A 60 8.81 -2.23 -8.15
C TRP A 60 9.69 -1.50 -9.18
N ASP A 61 11.02 -1.66 -9.10
CA ASP A 61 11.96 -1.02 -10.04
C ASP A 61 11.83 -1.56 -11.47
N VAL A 62 11.45 -2.83 -11.62
CA VAL A 62 11.21 -3.43 -12.94
C VAL A 62 9.96 -2.84 -13.57
N ILE A 63 8.89 -2.62 -12.80
CA ILE A 63 7.72 -1.90 -13.32
C ILE A 63 8.08 -0.46 -13.64
N SER A 64 8.75 0.24 -12.72
CA SER A 64 9.21 1.63 -12.90
C SER A 64 9.95 1.82 -14.22
N ALA A 65 10.94 0.97 -14.49
CA ALA A 65 11.75 1.02 -15.70
C ALA A 65 10.98 0.57 -16.96
N SER A 66 9.95 -0.27 -16.83
CA SER A 66 9.20 -0.80 -17.97
C SER A 66 8.30 0.24 -18.66
N VAL A 67 7.97 1.32 -17.95
CA VAL A 67 7.15 2.44 -18.43
C VAL A 67 7.83 3.80 -18.23
N ASP A 68 9.15 3.80 -18.11
CA ASP A 68 9.95 5.03 -18.07
C ASP A 68 10.04 5.62 -19.48
N ASP A 69 9.18 6.61 -19.75
CA ASP A 69 9.07 7.31 -21.02
C ASP A 69 10.03 8.51 -21.13
N ARG A 70 10.83 8.76 -20.10
CA ARG A 70 11.74 9.91 -20.10
C ARG A 70 12.78 9.79 -21.22
N THR A 71 12.81 10.82 -22.04
CA THR A 71 13.87 11.06 -23.03
C THR A 71 15.25 11.19 -22.37
N ALA A 72 16.30 11.21 -23.18
CA ALA A 72 17.65 11.51 -22.68
C ALA A 72 17.75 12.93 -22.09
N GLU A 73 16.98 13.89 -22.61
CA GLU A 73 16.89 15.25 -22.07
C GLU A 73 16.20 15.25 -20.68
N GLU A 74 15.06 14.59 -20.56
CA GLU A 74 14.32 14.51 -19.29
C GLU A 74 15.07 13.74 -18.21
N ARG A 75 15.91 12.76 -18.58
CA ARG A 75 16.82 12.09 -17.63
C ARG A 75 18.05 12.92 -17.26
N GLY A 76 18.21 14.13 -17.81
CA GLY A 76 19.37 14.98 -17.58
C GLY A 76 20.66 14.48 -18.23
N LEU A 77 20.56 13.51 -19.15
CA LEU A 77 21.71 12.97 -19.89
C LEU A 77 22.12 13.90 -21.05
N LEU A 78 21.19 14.71 -21.54
CA LEU A 78 21.39 15.74 -22.55
C LEU A 78 20.78 17.07 -22.07
N PRO A 79 21.28 18.22 -22.54
CA PRO A 79 20.67 19.51 -22.22
C PRO A 79 19.28 19.62 -22.85
N LEU A 80 18.35 20.26 -22.14
CA LEU A 80 17.00 20.53 -22.61
C LEU A 80 17.01 21.37 -23.91
N LYS A 81 16.36 20.85 -24.94
CA LYS A 81 16.11 21.53 -26.23
C LYS A 81 14.66 21.37 -26.66
N ASN A 82 14.09 20.18 -26.50
CA ASN A 82 12.74 19.82 -26.92
C ASN A 82 11.81 19.62 -25.73
N ASN A 83 12.34 19.06 -24.62
CA ASN A 83 11.60 18.85 -23.39
C ASN A 83 11.70 20.09 -22.48
N LYS A 84 10.72 20.25 -21.58
CA LYS A 84 10.65 21.38 -20.64
C LYS A 84 11.36 21.13 -19.31
N PHE A 85 11.43 19.87 -18.88
CA PHE A 85 11.81 19.50 -17.52
C PHE A 85 12.87 18.41 -17.53
N VAL A 86 13.81 18.49 -16.58
CA VAL A 86 14.58 17.34 -16.14
C VAL A 86 13.81 16.70 -14.99
N LEU A 87 13.44 15.43 -15.14
CA LEU A 87 12.58 14.68 -14.23
C LEU A 87 13.40 13.58 -13.56
N GLU A 88 13.52 13.64 -12.24
CA GLU A 88 14.37 12.70 -11.48
C GLU A 88 13.85 11.26 -11.52
N LYS A 89 12.52 11.09 -11.55
CA LYS A 89 11.84 9.80 -11.45
C LYS A 89 11.06 9.44 -12.71
N SER A 90 10.85 8.14 -12.91
CA SER A 90 9.86 7.63 -13.88
C SER A 90 8.45 8.11 -13.46
N ARG A 91 7.50 8.12 -14.41
CA ARG A 91 6.08 8.34 -14.07
C ARG A 91 5.48 7.20 -13.22
N TYR A 92 6.15 6.05 -13.20
CA TYR A 92 5.93 5.00 -12.20
C TYR A 92 7.08 5.05 -11.20
N ASP A 93 6.85 5.57 -9.99
CA ASP A 93 7.88 5.66 -8.95
C ASP A 93 7.28 5.97 -7.57
N THR A 94 8.10 6.14 -6.54
CA THR A 94 7.66 6.59 -5.21
C THR A 94 7.15 8.03 -5.23
N THR A 95 6.13 8.30 -4.41
CA THR A 95 5.49 9.61 -4.19
C THR A 95 6.51 10.74 -4.15
N ASP A 96 6.22 11.81 -4.89
CA ASP A 96 7.10 12.98 -5.05
C ASP A 96 6.87 14.06 -3.99
N CYS A 97 5.64 14.19 -3.48
CA CYS A 97 5.32 15.17 -2.46
C CYS A 97 4.12 14.76 -1.62
N TYR A 98 4.12 15.23 -0.38
CA TYR A 98 2.98 15.27 0.50
C TYR A 98 2.01 16.38 0.12
N ILE A 99 0.74 16.11 0.38
CA ILE A 99 -0.36 16.98 -0.02
C ILE A 99 -1.16 17.50 1.15
N TYR A 100 -0.96 17.08 2.40
CA TYR A 100 -1.64 17.65 3.55
C TYR A 100 -0.89 18.90 4.07
N PRO A 101 -1.57 20.01 4.42
CA PRO A 101 -0.89 21.27 4.80
C PRO A 101 0.15 21.13 5.92
N CYS A 102 -0.10 20.29 6.91
CA CYS A 102 0.84 20.06 8.01
C CYS A 102 2.09 19.25 7.64
N SER A 103 2.12 18.71 6.43
CA SER A 103 3.18 17.84 5.95
C SER A 103 4.21 18.59 5.11
N GLU A 104 4.00 19.88 4.83
CA GLU A 104 4.83 20.70 3.93
C GLU A 104 6.32 20.65 4.29
N SER A 105 6.65 20.68 5.58
CA SER A 105 8.05 20.63 6.04
C SER A 105 8.77 19.31 5.73
N TYR A 106 8.04 18.26 5.35
CA TYR A 106 8.58 16.95 4.98
C TYR A 106 8.77 16.80 3.46
N ASN A 107 8.34 17.79 2.66
CA ASN A 107 8.67 17.89 1.24
C ASN A 107 10.07 18.46 1.07
N ASP A 108 11.08 17.61 1.28
CA ASP A 108 12.50 17.97 1.34
C ASP A 108 13.27 17.75 0.04
N ILE A 109 12.59 17.32 -1.03
CA ILE A 109 13.16 17.16 -2.36
C ILE A 109 12.57 18.19 -3.34
N PRO A 110 13.35 18.66 -4.35
CA PRO A 110 12.83 19.57 -5.36
C PRO A 110 11.73 18.92 -6.21
N LEU A 111 10.57 19.56 -6.30
CA LEU A 111 9.44 19.12 -7.13
C LEU A 111 9.37 19.94 -8.42
N GLN A 112 9.45 19.28 -9.58
CA GLN A 112 9.28 19.94 -10.88
C GLN A 112 7.80 19.99 -11.25
N TYR A 113 7.29 21.15 -11.67
CA TYR A 113 5.91 21.30 -12.14
C TYR A 113 5.81 22.43 -13.17
N ASP A 114 4.74 22.43 -13.98
CA ASP A 114 4.48 23.53 -14.94
C ASP A 114 3.84 24.72 -14.21
N ASP A 115 4.54 25.84 -14.12
CA ASP A 115 4.09 27.07 -13.45
C ASP A 115 2.74 27.59 -13.96
N LYS A 116 2.41 27.38 -15.24
CA LYS A 116 1.14 27.82 -15.81
C LYS A 116 -0.01 26.98 -15.27
N ILE A 117 0.19 25.67 -15.19
CA ILE A 117 -0.80 24.73 -14.65
C ILE A 117 -0.97 24.96 -13.15
N TYR A 118 0.14 25.11 -12.43
CA TYR A 118 0.11 25.49 -11.01
C TYR A 118 -0.70 26.77 -10.79
N LYS A 119 -0.41 27.84 -11.56
CA LYS A 119 -1.15 29.10 -11.46
C LYS A 119 -2.63 28.94 -11.78
N GLN A 120 -2.98 28.17 -12.81
CA GLN A 120 -4.37 27.89 -13.15
C GLN A 120 -5.12 27.21 -11.99
N LEU A 121 -4.47 26.27 -11.30
CA LEU A 121 -5.05 25.58 -10.14
C LEU A 121 -5.23 26.53 -8.94
N ILE A 122 -4.22 27.36 -8.64
CA ILE A 122 -4.31 28.38 -7.58
C ILE A 122 -5.43 29.39 -7.87
N ASP A 123 -5.47 29.93 -9.09
CA ASP A 123 -6.50 30.91 -9.49
C ASP A 123 -7.91 30.27 -9.46
N GLY A 124 -8.00 28.94 -9.62
CA GLY A 124 -9.22 28.14 -9.46
C GLY A 124 -9.58 27.79 -8.00
N GLY A 125 -8.78 28.20 -7.02
CA GLY A 125 -9.04 28.01 -5.59
C GLY A 125 -8.47 26.72 -4.98
N ILE A 126 -7.62 25.99 -5.71
CA ILE A 126 -6.87 24.85 -5.15
C ILE A 126 -5.70 25.41 -4.32
N ASP A 127 -5.43 24.84 -3.15
CA ASP A 127 -4.32 25.29 -2.31
C ASP A 127 -2.95 24.86 -2.84
N ASN A 128 -1.89 25.48 -2.30
CA ASN A 128 -0.50 25.32 -2.75
C ASN A 128 -0.07 23.86 -2.94
N LEU A 129 -0.19 23.02 -1.92
CA LEU A 129 0.38 21.66 -1.97
C LEU A 129 -0.37 20.77 -2.95
N LEU A 130 -1.70 20.87 -2.98
CA LEU A 130 -2.51 20.10 -3.91
C LEU A 130 -2.31 20.59 -5.35
N ALA A 131 -2.17 21.91 -5.55
CA ALA A 131 -1.89 22.49 -6.85
C ALA A 131 -0.51 22.05 -7.38
N GLN A 132 0.52 22.03 -6.53
CA GLN A 132 1.85 21.52 -6.88
C GLN A 132 1.82 20.04 -7.26
N HIS A 133 1.12 19.21 -6.48
CA HIS A 133 0.96 17.79 -6.79
C HIS A 133 0.31 17.54 -8.16
N VAL A 134 -0.79 18.23 -8.45
CA VAL A 134 -1.45 18.11 -9.75
C VAL A 134 -0.56 18.67 -10.86
N ALA A 135 0.02 19.86 -10.69
CA ALA A 135 0.90 20.45 -11.70
C ALA A 135 2.15 19.59 -11.98
N HIS A 136 2.66 18.85 -11.00
CA HIS A 136 3.74 17.88 -11.18
C HIS A 136 3.30 16.72 -12.09
N MET A 137 2.12 16.13 -11.84
CA MET A 137 1.61 15.04 -12.68
C MET A 137 1.46 15.45 -14.16
N PHE A 138 1.10 16.71 -14.40
CA PHE A 138 0.98 17.29 -15.73
C PHE A 138 2.31 17.71 -16.38
N THR A 139 3.46 17.42 -15.74
CA THR A 139 4.75 17.43 -16.44
C THR A 139 4.88 16.26 -17.42
N ARG A 140 3.99 15.26 -17.32
CA ARG A 140 3.96 14.07 -18.18
C ARG A 140 2.99 14.27 -19.33
N ASP A 141 3.39 13.80 -20.50
CA ASP A 141 2.51 13.72 -21.65
C ASP A 141 1.46 12.61 -21.48
N PRO A 142 0.26 12.77 -22.08
CA PRO A 142 -0.73 11.69 -22.16
C PRO A 142 -0.22 10.59 -23.09
N LEU A 143 -0.15 9.35 -22.59
CA LEU A 143 0.35 8.21 -23.37
C LEU A 143 -0.68 7.64 -24.34
N GLN A 144 -1.97 7.76 -24.01
CA GLN A 144 -3.06 7.20 -24.80
C GLN A 144 -4.26 8.13 -24.75
N VAL A 145 -4.70 8.61 -25.91
CA VAL A 145 -5.95 9.34 -26.08
C VAL A 145 -6.65 8.75 -27.29
N TYR A 146 -7.88 8.28 -27.10
CA TYR A 146 -8.71 7.80 -28.21
C TYR A 146 -9.24 8.98 -29.01
N ARG A 147 -9.32 8.82 -30.34
CA ARG A 147 -9.73 9.90 -31.24
C ARG A 147 -11.13 10.42 -30.91
N GLU A 148 -12.03 9.53 -30.51
CA GLU A 148 -13.41 9.80 -30.15
C GLU A 148 -13.55 10.56 -28.82
N ARG A 149 -12.46 10.62 -28.04
CA ARG A 149 -12.40 11.20 -26.69
C ARG A 149 -11.54 12.46 -26.63
N ILE A 150 -11.20 13.05 -27.79
CA ILE A 150 -10.47 14.32 -27.86
C ILE A 150 -11.34 15.49 -27.38
N GLU A 151 -12.60 15.51 -27.81
CA GLU A 151 -13.56 16.54 -27.42
C GLU A 151 -14.45 15.98 -26.31
N GLN A 152 -14.50 16.67 -25.18
CA GLN A 152 -15.24 16.28 -23.99
C GLN A 152 -15.96 17.48 -23.37
N ASP A 153 -17.00 17.22 -22.57
CA ASP A 153 -17.69 18.24 -21.76
C ASP A 153 -17.07 18.25 -20.35
N ASP A 154 -16.11 19.15 -20.13
CA ASP A 154 -15.34 19.26 -18.87
C ASP A 154 -16.23 19.50 -17.62
N MET A 155 -17.49 19.91 -17.80
CA MET A 155 -18.44 20.04 -16.69
C MET A 155 -19.07 18.71 -16.26
N LYS A 156 -18.93 17.65 -17.07
CA LYS A 156 -19.55 16.33 -16.84
C LYS A 156 -18.57 15.17 -16.80
N THR A 157 -17.36 15.36 -17.30
CA THR A 157 -16.36 14.29 -17.39
C THR A 157 -15.01 14.75 -16.88
N THR A 158 -14.29 13.82 -16.25
CA THR A 158 -12.90 14.00 -15.82
C THR A 158 -11.93 13.23 -16.71
N GLU A 159 -12.35 12.77 -17.88
CA GLU A 159 -11.57 11.83 -18.70
C GLU A 159 -10.19 12.37 -19.11
N HIS A 160 -10.09 13.66 -19.47
CA HIS A 160 -8.80 14.27 -19.78
C HIS A 160 -7.87 14.31 -18.56
N PHE A 161 -8.41 14.61 -17.39
CA PHE A 161 -7.67 14.54 -16.13
C PHE A 161 -7.24 13.10 -15.83
N GLU A 162 -8.15 12.13 -15.97
CA GLU A 162 -7.89 10.71 -15.73
C GLU A 162 -6.83 10.14 -16.67
N THR A 163 -6.70 10.66 -17.90
CA THR A 163 -5.63 10.24 -18.82
C THR A 163 -4.24 10.48 -18.23
N VAL A 164 -4.03 11.63 -17.58
CA VAL A 164 -2.76 11.97 -16.92
C VAL A 164 -2.66 11.31 -15.55
N GLN A 165 -3.72 11.38 -14.74
CA GLN A 165 -3.77 10.82 -13.39
C GLN A 165 -3.56 9.31 -13.38
N SER A 166 -4.26 8.57 -14.24
CA SER A 166 -4.19 7.10 -14.27
C SER A 166 -2.85 6.58 -14.76
N SER A 167 -2.09 7.39 -15.50
CA SER A 167 -0.76 7.09 -16.03
C SER A 167 0.40 7.67 -15.21
N ASN A 168 0.12 8.34 -14.09
CA ASN A 168 1.10 8.58 -13.04
C ASN A 168 0.90 7.49 -11.97
N TRP A 169 1.84 6.55 -11.88
CA TRP A 169 1.74 5.34 -11.05
C TRP A 169 2.65 5.43 -9.83
N MET A 170 2.19 6.17 -8.83
CA MET A 170 2.91 6.30 -7.56
C MET A 170 2.66 5.10 -6.62
N ASN A 171 3.43 4.99 -5.53
CA ASN A 171 3.16 4.05 -4.42
C ASN A 171 1.88 4.39 -3.64
N MET A 172 1.52 5.67 -3.58
CA MET A 172 0.23 6.16 -3.11
C MET A 172 -0.47 6.89 -4.25
N ARG A 173 -1.80 6.78 -4.34
CA ARG A 173 -2.58 7.57 -5.31
C ARG A 173 -3.74 8.26 -4.60
N PHE A 174 -3.80 9.58 -4.76
CA PHE A 174 -4.92 10.41 -4.34
C PHE A 174 -5.95 10.46 -5.48
N LYS A 175 -7.20 10.06 -5.22
CA LYS A 175 -8.24 9.87 -6.24
C LYS A 175 -9.39 10.84 -5.99
N PRO A 176 -9.50 11.93 -6.78
CA PRO A 176 -10.66 12.81 -6.75
C PRO A 176 -11.96 12.04 -7.04
N PRO A 177 -13.10 12.51 -6.53
CA PRO A 177 -14.40 11.95 -6.89
C PRO A 177 -14.73 12.27 -8.36
N PRO A 178 -15.40 11.36 -9.08
CA PRO A 178 -15.98 11.71 -10.36
C PRO A 178 -17.14 12.70 -10.17
N PRO A 179 -17.43 13.56 -11.17
CA PRO A 179 -18.58 14.46 -11.13
C PRO A 179 -19.87 13.66 -11.01
N ASP A 180 -20.86 14.22 -10.31
CA ASP A 180 -22.20 13.65 -10.12
C ASP A 180 -22.23 12.20 -9.56
N SER A 181 -21.27 11.84 -8.71
CA SER A 181 -21.15 10.50 -8.10
C SER A 181 -21.27 10.53 -6.57
N GLU A 182 -21.75 9.43 -5.98
CA GLU A 182 -21.70 9.18 -4.53
C GLU A 182 -20.30 8.79 -4.04
N ILE A 183 -19.36 8.51 -4.96
CA ILE A 183 -17.98 8.20 -4.64
C ILE A 183 -17.30 9.44 -4.08
N GLY A 184 -16.70 9.32 -2.90
CA GLY A 184 -15.96 10.38 -2.24
C GLY A 184 -14.48 10.44 -2.62
N TRP A 185 -13.72 11.23 -1.86
CA TRP A 185 -12.26 11.30 -1.96
C TRP A 185 -11.65 9.98 -1.51
N ARG A 186 -10.83 9.38 -2.38
CA ARG A 186 -10.22 8.07 -2.12
C ARG A 186 -8.70 8.17 -2.12
N VAL A 187 -8.10 7.23 -1.43
CA VAL A 187 -6.65 7.02 -1.43
C VAL A 187 -6.41 5.54 -1.72
N GLU A 188 -5.42 5.27 -2.55
CA GLU A 188 -5.07 3.93 -2.99
C GLU A 188 -3.61 3.62 -2.61
N PHE A 189 -3.43 2.52 -1.86
CA PHE A 189 -2.16 1.99 -1.42
C PHE A 189 -1.71 0.90 -2.39
N ARG A 190 -0.60 1.12 -3.10
CA ARG A 190 -0.22 0.37 -4.32
C ARG A 190 1.02 -0.54 -4.27
N PRO A 191 1.95 -0.46 -3.30
CA PRO A 191 3.24 -1.15 -3.41
C PRO A 191 3.16 -2.67 -3.16
N THR A 192 2.15 -3.16 -2.43
CA THR A 192 2.09 -4.54 -1.96
C THR A 192 2.17 -5.54 -3.12
N GLU A 193 3.06 -6.52 -3.01
CA GLU A 193 3.11 -7.63 -3.95
C GLU A 193 1.90 -8.54 -3.76
N VAL A 194 1.39 -9.12 -4.84
CA VAL A 194 0.31 -10.12 -4.71
C VAL A 194 0.89 -11.41 -4.09
N GLN A 195 0.11 -12.02 -3.21
CA GLN A 195 0.50 -13.23 -2.49
C GLN A 195 -0.16 -14.47 -3.09
N LEU A 196 0.36 -15.64 -2.73
CA LEU A 196 -0.06 -16.92 -3.30
C LEU A 196 -1.49 -17.32 -2.92
N THR A 197 -1.93 -16.98 -1.71
CA THR A 197 -3.25 -17.36 -1.19
C THR A 197 -4.15 -16.16 -0.87
N ASP A 198 -5.46 -16.38 -0.94
CA ASP A 198 -6.45 -15.37 -0.55
C ASP A 198 -6.31 -14.98 0.93
N PHE A 199 -5.90 -15.90 1.80
CA PHE A 199 -5.63 -15.63 3.22
C PHE A 199 -4.53 -14.56 3.37
N GLU A 200 -3.42 -14.73 2.67
CA GLU A 200 -2.29 -13.79 2.74
C GLU A 200 -2.69 -12.42 2.19
N ASN A 201 -3.36 -12.39 1.03
CA ASN A 201 -3.84 -11.15 0.42
C ASN A 201 -4.84 -10.42 1.34
N ALA A 202 -5.78 -11.15 1.95
CA ALA A 202 -6.72 -10.59 2.92
C ALA A 202 -6.02 -10.06 4.17
N ALA A 203 -4.95 -10.73 4.63
CA ALA A 203 -4.17 -10.27 5.78
C ALA A 203 -3.54 -8.89 5.54
N TYR A 204 -2.90 -8.70 4.38
CA TYR A 204 -2.32 -7.40 4.01
C TYR A 204 -3.39 -6.31 3.82
N CYS A 205 -4.53 -6.65 3.20
CA CYS A 205 -5.66 -5.71 3.08
C CYS A 205 -6.17 -5.26 4.45
N CYS A 206 -6.42 -6.24 5.34
CA CYS A 206 -6.89 -5.99 6.69
C CYS A 206 -5.89 -5.14 7.48
N PHE A 207 -4.59 -5.40 7.34
CA PHE A 207 -3.54 -4.62 7.96
C PHE A 207 -3.59 -3.14 7.55
N VAL A 208 -3.65 -2.85 6.25
CA VAL A 208 -3.70 -1.45 5.76
C VAL A 208 -4.95 -0.75 6.28
N VAL A 209 -6.12 -1.38 6.15
CA VAL A 209 -7.40 -0.80 6.60
C VAL A 209 -7.40 -0.58 8.10
N LEU A 210 -6.94 -1.54 8.89
CA LEU A 210 -6.89 -1.40 10.34
C LEU A 210 -5.88 -0.32 10.75
N LEU A 211 -4.76 -0.19 10.05
CA LEU A 211 -3.77 0.85 10.31
C LEU A 211 -4.39 2.25 10.16
N THR A 212 -5.22 2.49 9.15
CA THR A 212 -5.88 3.80 9.01
C THR A 212 -6.79 4.10 10.21
N ARG A 213 -7.50 3.10 10.72
CA ARG A 213 -8.37 3.25 11.90
C ARG A 213 -7.57 3.53 13.17
N VAL A 214 -6.45 2.85 13.36
CA VAL A 214 -5.50 3.11 14.45
C VAL A 214 -4.94 4.52 14.34
N MET A 215 -4.51 4.92 13.13
CA MET A 215 -3.99 6.24 12.83
C MET A 215 -4.94 7.35 13.27
N ILE A 216 -6.19 7.27 12.82
CA ILE A 216 -7.23 8.26 13.13
C ILE A 216 -7.56 8.25 14.63
N SER A 217 -7.74 7.05 15.20
CA SER A 217 -8.28 6.89 16.55
C SER A 217 -7.27 7.28 17.64
N PHE A 218 -5.99 6.93 17.43
CA PHE A 218 -4.91 7.26 18.36
C PHE A 218 -4.16 8.54 18.00
N ARG A 219 -4.54 9.21 16.90
CA ARG A 219 -3.90 10.42 16.39
C ARG A 219 -2.38 10.28 16.23
N ILE A 220 -1.96 9.12 15.74
CA ILE A 220 -0.55 8.82 15.53
C ILE A 220 -0.06 9.45 14.23
N THR A 221 1.17 9.94 14.21
CA THR A 221 1.85 10.39 12.99
C THR A 221 3.04 9.50 12.67
N LEU A 222 3.10 9.03 11.43
CA LEU A 222 4.17 8.19 10.89
C LEU A 222 4.98 8.91 9.80
N ILE A 223 4.70 10.19 9.55
CA ILE A 223 5.32 10.98 8.48
C ILE A 223 6.84 11.03 8.61
N LEU A 224 7.52 10.92 7.47
CA LEU A 224 8.97 10.99 7.29
C LEU A 224 9.27 11.97 6.14
N PRO A 225 10.46 12.56 6.04
CA PRO A 225 10.85 13.31 4.85
C PRO A 225 10.72 12.46 3.57
N ILE A 226 10.33 13.06 2.44
CA ILE A 226 10.14 12.33 1.17
C ILE A 226 11.45 11.69 0.69
N SER A 227 12.60 12.33 0.92
CA SER A 227 13.91 11.74 0.62
C SER A 227 14.14 10.41 1.35
N VAL A 228 13.69 10.33 2.62
CA VAL A 228 13.77 9.14 3.46
C VAL A 228 12.85 8.04 2.95
N VAL A 229 11.62 8.37 2.55
CA VAL A 229 10.71 7.39 1.94
C VAL A 229 11.29 6.86 0.63
N THR A 230 11.88 7.73 -0.18
CA THR A 230 12.51 7.35 -1.45
C THR A 230 13.69 6.39 -1.24
N GLU A 231 14.54 6.65 -0.25
CA GLU A 231 15.61 5.75 0.14
C GLU A 231 15.07 4.41 0.67
N ASN A 232 14.06 4.44 1.53
CA ASN A 232 13.45 3.23 2.06
C ASN A 232 12.83 2.35 0.95
N MET A 233 12.24 2.94 -0.09
CA MET A 233 11.73 2.18 -1.25
C MET A 233 12.84 1.44 -1.99
N LYS A 234 14.06 1.99 -2.05
CA LYS A 234 15.24 1.29 -2.61
C LYS A 234 15.70 0.16 -1.69
N ARG A 235 15.75 0.39 -0.38
CA ARG A 235 16.12 -0.63 0.61
C ARG A 235 15.14 -1.80 0.63
N ALA A 236 13.85 -1.51 0.58
CA ALA A 236 12.76 -2.49 0.69
C ALA A 236 12.73 -3.53 -0.44
N GLN A 237 13.36 -3.25 -1.57
CA GLN A 237 13.41 -4.18 -2.72
C GLN A 237 14.59 -5.14 -2.68
N ARG A 238 15.61 -4.86 -1.85
CA ARG A 238 16.81 -5.69 -1.76
C ARG A 238 16.44 -7.12 -1.41
N ARG A 239 17.23 -8.07 -1.90
CA ARG A 239 17.06 -9.48 -1.52
C ARG A 239 17.03 -9.60 0.01
N ASN A 240 16.05 -10.35 0.51
CA ASN A 240 15.79 -10.60 1.91
C ASN A 240 15.61 -9.32 2.77
N ALA A 241 15.11 -8.23 2.17
CA ALA A 241 14.99 -6.94 2.86
C ALA A 241 14.21 -7.00 4.17
N VAL A 242 13.21 -7.87 4.26
CA VAL A 242 12.42 -8.09 5.47
C VAL A 242 13.27 -8.47 6.69
N LEU A 243 14.37 -9.20 6.50
CA LEU A 243 15.24 -9.69 7.58
C LEU A 243 16.58 -8.95 7.64
N GLU A 244 17.10 -8.49 6.51
CA GLU A 244 18.47 -7.97 6.41
C GLU A 244 18.57 -6.46 6.31
N GLN A 245 17.50 -5.77 5.91
CA GLN A 245 17.53 -4.31 5.76
C GLN A 245 16.96 -3.62 6.99
N LYS A 246 17.50 -2.44 7.27
CA LYS A 246 16.91 -1.48 8.18
C LYS A 246 16.35 -0.31 7.40
N LEU A 247 15.11 0.05 7.71
CA LEU A 247 14.46 1.22 7.16
C LEU A 247 14.60 2.38 8.14
N LEU A 248 14.74 3.58 7.61
CA LEU A 248 14.67 4.81 8.39
C LEU A 248 13.23 5.04 8.81
N PHE A 249 12.96 5.11 10.10
CA PHE A 249 11.61 5.20 10.65
C PHE A 249 11.56 6.08 11.90
N ARG A 250 10.37 6.57 12.25
CA ARG A 250 10.23 7.43 13.43
C ARG A 250 10.54 6.62 14.68
N LYS A 251 11.45 7.13 15.52
CA LYS A 251 11.80 6.54 16.81
C LYS A 251 10.60 6.50 17.75
N ARG A 252 9.81 7.58 17.74
CA ARG A 252 8.62 7.74 18.58
C ARG A 252 7.38 7.99 17.75
N ILE A 253 6.27 7.43 18.22
CA ILE A 253 4.95 7.70 17.67
C ILE A 253 4.41 8.94 18.35
N ALA A 254 4.42 10.07 17.65
CA ALA A 254 3.90 11.32 18.21
C ALA A 254 2.37 11.33 18.15
N THR A 255 1.73 11.78 19.23
CA THR A 255 0.31 12.16 19.25
C THR A 255 0.22 13.65 18.99
N CYS A 256 -0.29 14.07 17.83
CA CYS A 256 -0.52 15.50 17.59
C CYS A 256 -1.71 15.95 18.46
N ASN A 257 -1.42 16.51 19.64
CA ASN A 257 -2.40 17.04 20.59
C ASN A 257 -2.93 18.40 20.14
N SER A 258 -3.52 18.43 18.93
CA SER A 258 -4.30 19.52 18.37
C SER A 258 -4.95 18.99 17.08
N PRO A 259 -6.10 19.54 16.61
CA PRO A 259 -6.57 19.21 15.27
C PRO A 259 -5.41 19.41 14.29
N PRO A 260 -5.26 18.50 13.31
CA PRO A 260 -4.12 18.53 12.42
C PRO A 260 -4.11 19.90 11.74
N CYS A 261 -3.16 20.77 12.14
CA CYS A 261 -2.92 22.13 11.67
C CYS A 261 -3.31 23.33 12.56
N ALA A 262 -3.41 23.15 13.88
CA ALA A 262 -3.22 24.32 14.75
C ALA A 262 -1.78 24.84 14.62
N ARG A 263 -1.59 26.08 14.15
CA ARG A 263 -0.29 26.77 14.17
C ARG A 263 0.25 26.73 15.60
N GLY A 264 1.34 25.99 15.82
CA GLY A 264 1.92 25.74 17.15
C GLY A 264 1.76 24.32 17.69
N ALA A 265 1.01 23.45 17.00
CA ALA A 265 0.99 22.01 17.27
C ALA A 265 2.28 21.38 16.70
N GLY A 266 3.37 21.50 17.45
CA GLY A 266 4.70 21.03 17.11
C GLY A 266 4.81 19.52 17.00
N CYS A 267 4.26 18.94 15.93
CA CYS A 267 4.74 17.67 15.40
C CYS A 267 5.95 17.92 14.50
N THR A 268 6.96 18.62 15.05
CA THR A 268 8.26 18.79 14.42
C THR A 268 9.09 17.55 14.72
N LEU A 269 9.58 16.85 13.68
CA LEU A 269 10.65 15.87 13.85
C LEU A 269 11.88 16.62 14.40
N ASP A 270 12.31 16.32 15.62
CA ASP A 270 13.68 16.62 16.02
C ASP A 270 14.64 15.81 15.12
N SER A 271 15.87 16.29 14.92
CA SER A 271 16.87 15.61 14.07
C SER A 271 17.09 14.14 14.44
N ASP A 272 16.86 13.81 15.71
CA ASP A 272 17.11 12.49 16.29
C ASP A 272 15.85 11.61 16.33
N ASP A 273 14.74 12.07 15.75
CA ASP A 273 13.45 11.36 15.79
C ASP A 273 13.28 10.37 14.62
N VAL A 274 14.24 10.28 13.69
CA VAL A 274 14.33 9.23 12.64
C VAL A 274 15.53 8.32 12.91
N VAL A 275 15.27 7.03 13.06
CA VAL A 275 16.28 6.00 13.37
C VAL A 275 16.17 4.81 12.42
N GLU A 276 17.23 4.02 12.29
CA GLU A 276 17.19 2.78 11.53
C GLU A 276 16.52 1.65 12.34
N MET A 277 15.46 1.07 11.78
CA MET A 277 14.71 -0.04 12.37
C MET A 277 14.56 -1.18 11.37
N THR A 278 14.69 -2.40 11.85
CA THR A 278 14.29 -3.60 11.12
C THR A 278 12.77 -3.60 10.90
N ILE A 279 12.32 -4.32 9.89
CA ILE A 279 10.88 -4.54 9.68
C ILE A 279 10.23 -5.19 10.90
N ASN A 280 10.94 -6.12 11.56
CA ASN A 280 10.47 -6.74 12.79
C ASN A 280 10.20 -5.70 13.88
N GLU A 281 11.11 -4.76 14.10
CA GLU A 281 10.93 -3.71 15.12
C GLU A 281 9.79 -2.75 14.76
N ILE A 282 9.59 -2.41 13.49
CA ILE A 282 8.47 -1.57 13.05
C ILE A 282 7.14 -2.30 13.26
N ILE A 283 7.06 -3.59 12.96
CA ILE A 283 5.79 -4.35 13.04
C ILE A 283 5.48 -4.79 14.46
N ASN A 284 6.47 -5.35 15.17
CA ASN A 284 6.32 -6.01 16.45
C ASN A 284 6.76 -5.15 17.65
N GLY A 285 7.45 -4.04 17.40
CA GLY A 285 8.04 -3.18 18.43
C GLY A 285 9.51 -3.48 18.65
N SER A 286 10.26 -2.48 19.15
CA SER A 286 11.68 -2.62 19.49
C SER A 286 11.91 -3.12 20.92
N GLY A 287 10.86 -3.20 21.74
CA GLY A 287 10.95 -3.58 23.15
C GLY A 287 11.37 -2.43 24.09
N GLU A 288 11.87 -1.32 23.55
CA GLU A 288 12.28 -0.14 24.31
C GLU A 288 11.33 1.03 24.07
N ASP A 289 11.55 1.78 22.98
CA ASP A 289 10.90 3.07 22.73
C ASP A 289 9.76 3.00 21.71
N PHE A 290 9.76 2.00 20.83
CA PHE A 290 8.78 1.88 19.76
C PHE A 290 7.82 0.72 20.02
N PRO A 291 6.50 0.96 20.16
CA PRO A 291 5.54 -0.06 20.58
C PRO A 291 5.25 -1.10 19.49
N GLY A 292 5.51 -0.80 18.22
CA GLY A 292 5.14 -1.66 17.09
C GLY A 292 3.75 -1.37 16.53
N LEU A 293 3.59 -1.47 15.22
CA LEU A 293 2.31 -1.23 14.57
C LEU A 293 1.24 -2.27 14.93
N ILE A 294 1.61 -3.56 15.00
CA ILE A 294 0.64 -4.61 15.33
C ILE A 294 0.22 -4.57 16.82
N PRO A 295 1.11 -4.35 17.79
CA PRO A 295 0.70 -4.10 19.17
C PRO A 295 -0.33 -2.96 19.29
N LEU A 296 -0.13 -1.84 18.58
CA LEU A 296 -1.12 -0.75 18.54
C LEU A 296 -2.45 -1.18 17.90
N MET A 297 -2.41 -1.94 16.81
CA MET A 297 -3.62 -2.50 16.20
C MET A 297 -4.39 -3.41 17.16
N ARG A 298 -3.69 -4.24 17.93
CA ARG A 298 -4.32 -5.11 18.93
C ARG A 298 -4.98 -4.29 20.03
N GLN A 299 -4.31 -3.25 20.52
CA GLN A 299 -4.87 -2.32 21.51
C GLN A 299 -6.12 -1.61 20.99
N TYR A 300 -6.11 -1.15 19.73
CA TYR A 300 -7.30 -0.55 19.12
C TYR A 300 -8.48 -1.54 19.09
N LEU A 301 -8.22 -2.77 18.66
CA LEU A 301 -9.24 -3.82 18.61
C LEU A 301 -9.75 -4.25 19.99
N ASP A 302 -8.98 -4.08 21.07
CA ASP A 302 -9.47 -4.32 22.45
C ASP A 302 -10.47 -3.24 22.90
N SER A 303 -10.36 -2.02 22.34
CA SER A 303 -11.28 -0.92 22.62
C SER A 303 -12.47 -0.85 21.66
N ALA A 304 -12.39 -1.56 20.53
CA ALA A 304 -13.43 -1.58 19.50
C ALA A 304 -14.48 -2.68 19.78
N ASP A 305 -15.75 -2.38 19.51
CA ASP A 305 -16.87 -3.32 19.66
C ASP A 305 -16.93 -4.31 18.49
N VAL A 306 -15.97 -5.25 18.45
CA VAL A 306 -15.82 -6.27 17.39
C VAL A 306 -16.37 -7.60 17.86
N ASP A 307 -17.15 -8.28 17.02
CA ASP A 307 -17.60 -9.64 17.32
C ASP A 307 -16.43 -10.62 17.43
N VAL A 308 -16.63 -11.70 18.18
CA VAL A 308 -15.57 -12.66 18.52
C VAL A 308 -14.96 -13.31 17.28
N ASP A 309 -15.76 -13.63 16.28
CA ASP A 309 -15.28 -14.33 15.07
C ASP A 309 -14.43 -13.41 14.20
N SER A 310 -14.87 -12.17 14.00
CA SER A 310 -14.08 -11.12 13.36
C SER A 310 -12.80 -10.86 14.12
N ARG A 311 -12.85 -10.72 15.45
CA ARG A 311 -11.66 -10.51 16.30
C ARG A 311 -10.67 -11.67 16.15
N CYS A 312 -11.14 -12.91 16.15
CA CYS A 312 -10.30 -14.08 15.94
C CYS A 312 -9.65 -14.09 14.55
N THR A 313 -10.41 -13.79 13.51
CA THR A 313 -9.93 -13.79 12.12
C THR A 313 -8.87 -12.71 11.91
N VAL A 314 -9.16 -11.48 12.34
CA VAL A 314 -8.20 -10.36 12.29
C VAL A 314 -6.95 -10.68 13.10
N SER A 315 -7.08 -11.32 14.28
CA SER A 315 -5.92 -11.72 15.08
C SER A 315 -5.03 -12.75 14.35
N GLN A 316 -5.61 -13.65 13.55
CA GLN A 316 -4.83 -14.58 12.72
C GLN A 316 -4.05 -13.84 11.63
N TYR A 317 -4.68 -12.89 10.94
CA TYR A 317 -4.02 -12.04 9.95
C TYR A 317 -2.86 -11.25 10.55
N LEU A 318 -3.09 -10.61 11.71
CA LEU A 318 -2.05 -9.86 12.40
C LEU A 318 -0.91 -10.79 12.82
N SER A 319 -1.20 -11.92 13.48
CA SER A 319 -0.15 -12.88 13.87
C SER A 319 0.65 -13.41 12.67
N PHE A 320 0.00 -13.64 11.53
CA PHE A 320 0.69 -14.03 10.30
C PHE A 320 1.72 -12.96 9.87
N ILE A 321 1.33 -11.69 9.84
CA ILE A 321 2.24 -10.58 9.49
C ILE A 321 3.36 -10.43 10.52
N GLN A 322 3.06 -10.59 11.82
CA GLN A 322 4.07 -10.56 12.89
C GLN A 322 5.16 -11.61 12.65
N LYS A 323 4.76 -12.84 12.32
CA LYS A 323 5.66 -13.97 12.09
C LYS A 323 6.47 -13.82 10.81
N ARG A 324 5.91 -13.20 9.79
CA ARG A 324 6.66 -12.87 8.57
C ARG A 324 7.68 -11.76 8.83
N ALA A 325 7.31 -10.75 9.63
CA ALA A 325 8.23 -9.69 10.03
C ALA A 325 9.41 -10.20 10.88
N SER A 326 9.18 -11.21 11.73
CA SER A 326 10.23 -11.81 12.58
C SER A 326 11.09 -12.86 11.87
N GLY A 327 10.71 -13.29 10.68
CA GLY A 327 11.36 -14.38 9.94
C GLY A 327 10.96 -15.79 10.39
N GLU A 328 9.98 -15.95 11.28
CA GLU A 328 9.39 -17.25 11.60
C GLU A 328 8.64 -17.82 10.37
N LEU A 329 8.04 -16.95 9.56
CA LEU A 329 7.48 -17.28 8.25
C LEU A 329 8.28 -16.60 7.14
N GLN A 330 8.47 -17.31 6.04
CA GLN A 330 9.12 -16.79 4.85
C GLN A 330 8.20 -15.82 4.10
N THR A 331 8.81 -14.88 3.39
CA THR A 331 8.17 -14.21 2.25
C THR A 331 8.05 -15.20 1.08
N LEU A 332 7.14 -14.93 0.14
CA LEU A 332 7.02 -15.77 -1.05
C LEU A 332 8.31 -15.75 -1.88
N ALA A 333 9.00 -14.60 -1.93
CA ALA A 333 10.30 -14.51 -2.59
C ALA A 333 11.36 -15.41 -1.94
N ALA A 334 11.47 -15.40 -0.61
CA ALA A 334 12.40 -16.27 0.11
C ALA A 334 12.08 -17.77 -0.12
N TRP A 335 10.80 -18.13 -0.08
CA TRP A 335 10.34 -19.49 -0.36
C TRP A 335 10.68 -19.95 -1.79
N MET A 336 10.43 -19.10 -2.79
CA MET A 336 10.77 -19.39 -4.19
C MET A 336 12.28 -19.57 -4.38
N ARG A 337 13.10 -18.74 -3.73
CA ARG A 337 14.56 -18.87 -3.76
C ARG A 337 15.02 -20.18 -3.15
N GLU A 338 14.49 -20.55 -1.99
CA GLU A 338 14.79 -21.83 -1.34
C GLU A 338 14.41 -23.00 -2.25
N PHE A 339 13.19 -22.99 -2.80
CA PHE A 339 12.72 -24.02 -3.74
C PHE A 339 13.67 -24.19 -4.93
N ILE A 340 14.11 -23.08 -5.54
CA ILE A 340 15.03 -23.12 -6.68
C ILE A 340 16.41 -23.64 -6.27
N CYS A 341 16.95 -23.18 -5.15
CA CYS A 341 18.27 -23.59 -4.65
C CYS A 341 18.34 -25.08 -4.28
N GLU A 342 17.22 -25.66 -3.81
CA GLU A 342 17.12 -27.08 -3.46
C GLU A 342 16.73 -27.96 -4.66
N HIS A 343 16.38 -27.38 -5.81
CA HIS A 343 15.93 -28.15 -6.96
C HIS A 343 17.07 -28.96 -7.60
N PRO A 344 16.90 -30.27 -7.89
CA PRO A 344 17.97 -31.12 -8.43
C PRO A 344 18.60 -30.63 -9.74
N ASP A 345 17.80 -29.99 -10.60
CA ASP A 345 18.26 -29.46 -11.89
C ASP A 345 18.96 -28.09 -11.78
N TYR A 346 18.99 -27.46 -10.60
CA TYR A 346 19.60 -26.15 -10.43
C TYR A 346 21.13 -26.25 -10.35
N LYS A 347 21.82 -25.47 -11.18
CA LYS A 347 23.29 -25.56 -11.35
C LYS A 347 24.06 -24.51 -10.56
N HIS A 348 23.40 -23.79 -9.65
CA HIS A 348 23.98 -22.66 -8.91
C HIS A 348 24.57 -21.56 -9.80
N ASP A 349 24.00 -21.35 -11.00
CA ASP A 349 24.41 -20.37 -12.02
C ASP A 349 23.38 -19.23 -12.19
N SER A 350 22.47 -19.10 -11.24
CA SER A 350 21.33 -18.17 -11.24
C SER A 350 20.33 -18.39 -12.39
N TYR A 351 20.49 -19.41 -13.24
CA TYR A 351 19.55 -19.72 -14.30
C TYR A 351 18.44 -20.65 -13.76
N VAL A 352 17.19 -20.26 -13.99
CA VAL A 352 15.99 -20.99 -13.55
C VAL A 352 15.33 -21.57 -14.81
N GLY A 353 15.74 -22.78 -15.18
CA GLY A 353 15.24 -23.47 -16.36
C GLY A 353 13.77 -23.88 -16.26
N ASP A 354 13.17 -24.18 -17.42
CA ASP A 354 11.73 -24.46 -17.56
C ASP A 354 11.22 -25.56 -16.62
N ARG A 355 12.03 -26.59 -16.35
CA ARG A 355 11.65 -27.68 -15.43
C ARG A 355 11.51 -27.19 -13.99
N ILE A 356 12.48 -26.40 -13.51
CA ILE A 356 12.43 -25.79 -12.16
C ILE A 356 11.20 -24.89 -12.06
N ILE A 357 10.93 -24.08 -13.08
CA ILE A 357 9.76 -23.20 -13.12
C ILE A 357 8.46 -24.01 -13.06
N TYR A 358 8.33 -25.05 -13.89
CA TYR A 358 7.14 -25.89 -13.93
C TYR A 358 6.86 -26.58 -12.58
N ASP A 359 7.88 -27.17 -11.97
CA ASP A 359 7.76 -27.86 -10.69
C ASP A 359 7.42 -26.88 -9.55
N MET A 360 8.02 -25.67 -9.57
CA MET A 360 7.70 -24.59 -8.63
C MET A 360 6.24 -24.14 -8.77
N LEU A 361 5.78 -23.84 -10.00
CA LEU A 361 4.41 -23.40 -10.25
C LEU A 361 3.37 -24.47 -9.89
N LYS A 362 3.65 -25.75 -10.15
CA LYS A 362 2.79 -26.85 -9.69
C LYS A 362 2.67 -26.90 -8.16
N LYS A 363 3.79 -26.71 -7.46
CA LYS A 363 3.78 -26.67 -5.99
C LYS A 363 3.00 -25.47 -5.49
N MET A 364 3.20 -24.30 -6.08
CA MET A 364 2.45 -23.07 -5.78
C MET A 364 0.94 -23.26 -6.01
N ASP A 365 0.51 -23.83 -7.14
CA ASP A 365 -0.91 -24.13 -7.44
C ASP A 365 -1.53 -25.09 -6.40
N SER A 366 -0.75 -26.07 -5.94
CA SER A 366 -1.23 -26.99 -4.89
C SER A 366 -1.40 -26.29 -3.54
N ILE A 367 -0.51 -25.35 -3.21
CA ILE A 367 -0.59 -24.55 -1.98
C ILE A 367 -1.77 -23.57 -2.06
N SER A 368 -1.93 -22.86 -3.18
CA SER A 368 -3.01 -21.87 -3.35
C SER A 368 -4.40 -22.49 -3.25
N LYS A 369 -4.57 -23.72 -3.73
CA LYS A 369 -5.80 -24.51 -3.61
C LYS A 369 -5.99 -25.20 -2.26
N GLY A 370 -5.04 -25.06 -1.32
CA GLY A 370 -5.07 -25.73 -0.02
C GLY A 370 -4.86 -27.25 -0.06
N LEU A 371 -4.39 -27.79 -1.20
CA LEU A 371 -4.11 -29.22 -1.39
C LEU A 371 -2.77 -29.63 -0.77
N ALA A 372 -1.82 -28.69 -0.69
CA ALA A 372 -0.53 -28.88 -0.05
C ALA A 372 -0.34 -27.93 1.13
N CYS A 373 0.02 -28.46 2.29
CA CYS A 373 0.44 -27.64 3.42
C CYS A 373 1.85 -27.07 3.17
N CYS A 374 2.08 -25.82 3.54
CA CYS A 374 3.39 -25.19 3.51
C CYS A 374 3.64 -24.39 4.80
N PRO A 375 4.11 -25.05 5.88
CA PRO A 375 4.31 -24.37 7.17
C PRO A 375 5.33 -23.24 7.11
N LYS A 376 6.36 -23.34 6.26
CA LYS A 376 7.37 -22.28 6.08
C LYS A 376 6.77 -20.97 5.54
N LEU A 377 5.73 -21.06 4.70
CA LEU A 377 5.09 -19.91 4.06
C LEU A 377 3.84 -19.43 4.82
N LEU A 378 3.01 -20.37 5.30
CA LEU A 378 1.68 -20.10 5.84
C LEU A 378 1.53 -20.46 7.32
N GLY A 379 2.50 -21.12 7.94
CA GLY A 379 2.36 -21.68 9.29
C GLY A 379 1.14 -22.61 9.39
N ASP A 380 0.38 -22.46 10.47
CA ASP A 380 -0.88 -23.19 10.72
C ASP A 380 -2.12 -22.42 10.25
N TYR A 381 -1.93 -21.29 9.56
CA TYR A 381 -3.06 -20.46 9.13
C TYR A 381 -3.76 -21.08 7.92
N ARG A 382 -5.10 -21.12 8.00
CA ARG A 382 -5.97 -21.51 6.89
C ARG A 382 -7.14 -20.56 6.82
N THR A 383 -7.59 -20.28 5.60
CA THR A 383 -8.81 -19.53 5.33
C THR A 383 -9.99 -20.11 6.13
N ARG A 384 -10.62 -19.28 6.96
CA ARG A 384 -11.84 -19.64 7.71
C ARG A 384 -13.12 -19.44 6.91
N THR A 385 -13.08 -18.79 5.75
CA THR A 385 -14.24 -18.64 4.88
C THR A 385 -14.58 -19.98 4.23
N ASP A 386 -15.23 -20.84 5.01
CA ASP A 386 -16.20 -21.80 4.47
C ASP A 386 -17.48 -21.00 4.18
N SER A 387 -18.12 -21.25 3.04
CA SER A 387 -19.45 -20.73 2.68
C SER A 387 -20.56 -21.00 3.73
N ARG A 388 -20.25 -21.75 4.78
CA ARG A 388 -21.15 -22.19 5.85
C ARG A 388 -20.91 -21.38 7.13
N ILE A 389 -21.95 -20.69 7.59
CA ILE A 389 -21.98 -20.01 8.91
C ILE A 389 -21.58 -21.04 9.99
N PRO A 390 -20.56 -20.76 10.84
CA PRO A 390 -20.19 -21.66 11.93
C PRO A 390 -21.41 -21.99 12.80
N MET A 391 -21.56 -23.26 13.18
CA MET A 391 -22.78 -23.75 13.84
C MET A 391 -23.08 -23.01 15.17
N ALA A 392 -22.05 -22.48 15.83
CA ALA A 392 -22.18 -21.64 17.02
C ALA A 392 -22.82 -20.28 16.71
N VAL A 393 -22.41 -19.63 15.62
CA VAL A 393 -22.99 -18.35 15.13
C VAL A 393 -24.44 -18.57 14.71
N ARG A 394 -24.70 -19.65 13.96
CA ARG A 394 -26.06 -20.00 13.55
C ARG A 394 -26.99 -20.18 14.76
N ARG A 395 -26.52 -20.87 15.81
CA ARG A 395 -27.26 -21.02 17.07
C ARG A 395 -27.43 -19.70 17.83
N ALA A 396 -26.42 -18.82 17.81
CA ALA A 396 -26.52 -17.51 18.45
C ALA A 396 -27.54 -16.60 17.74
N GLU A 397 -27.54 -16.59 16.40
CA GLU A 397 -28.53 -15.89 15.58
C GLU A 397 -29.93 -16.47 15.75
N GLU A 398 -30.09 -17.80 15.76
CA GLU A 398 -31.37 -18.47 16.04
C GLU A 398 -31.88 -18.11 17.44
N ASN A 399 -31.01 -18.02 18.45
CA ASN A 399 -31.40 -17.59 19.80
C ASN A 399 -31.76 -16.10 19.87
N LEU A 400 -31.08 -15.24 19.11
CA LEU A 400 -31.39 -13.81 19.01
C LEU A 400 -32.72 -13.57 18.28
N ILE A 401 -33.01 -14.33 17.22
CA ILE A 401 -34.28 -14.28 16.49
C ILE A 401 -35.41 -14.79 17.38
N ASN A 402 -35.21 -15.91 18.08
CA ASN A 402 -36.20 -16.46 19.02
C ASN A 402 -36.52 -15.48 20.16
N HIS A 403 -35.52 -14.77 20.70
CA HIS A 403 -35.73 -13.74 21.71
C HIS A 403 -36.31 -12.43 21.15
N ALA A 404 -36.03 -12.07 19.90
CA ALA A 404 -36.65 -10.90 19.25
C ALA A 404 -38.16 -11.11 19.02
N THR A 405 -38.61 -12.34 18.77
CA THR A 405 -40.05 -12.68 18.69
C THR A 405 -40.79 -12.62 20.03
N GLN A 406 -40.09 -12.57 21.17
CA GLN A 406 -40.72 -12.43 22.49
C GLN A 406 -40.70 -11.00 23.05
N ASN A 407 -39.98 -10.07 22.41
CA ASN A 407 -39.84 -8.68 22.87
C ASN A 407 -40.13 -7.67 21.75
N LEU A 408 -41.34 -7.70 21.22
CA LEU A 408 -41.94 -6.59 20.46
C LEU A 408 -42.33 -5.45 21.41
N PHE A 409 -41.39 -4.86 22.16
CA PHE A 409 -41.55 -3.56 22.85
C PHE A 409 -40.24 -3.20 23.59
N LYS A 410 -39.21 -2.71 22.87
CA LYS A 410 -38.23 -1.70 23.33
C LYS A 410 -37.03 -1.57 22.38
N ALA A 411 -36.63 -0.31 22.17
CA ALA A 411 -35.33 0.19 21.71
C ALA A 411 -35.09 0.35 20.19
N HIS A 412 -35.43 1.56 19.74
CA HIS A 412 -34.93 2.28 18.57
C HIS A 412 -33.43 2.67 18.69
N ILE A 413 -32.59 1.81 19.28
CA ILE A 413 -31.16 2.06 19.51
C ILE A 413 -30.39 0.78 19.16
N ARG A 414 -30.21 0.49 17.87
CA ARG A 414 -29.34 -0.61 17.42
C ARG A 414 -28.96 -0.57 15.92
N ARG A 415 -28.79 0.63 15.36
CA ARG A 415 -28.37 0.81 13.95
C ARG A 415 -26.97 1.43 13.78
N LYS A 416 -26.06 1.21 14.74
CA LYS A 416 -24.66 1.70 14.69
C LYS A 416 -23.58 0.62 14.83
N SER A 417 -23.93 -0.65 14.94
CA SER A 417 -23.01 -1.73 15.33
C SER A 417 -22.53 -2.63 14.17
N LEU A 418 -22.42 -2.11 12.95
CA LEU A 418 -21.95 -2.88 11.78
C LEU A 418 -20.94 -2.10 10.90
N GLN A 419 -20.34 -1.03 11.43
CA GLN A 419 -19.46 -0.13 10.66
C GLN A 419 -17.96 -0.44 10.74
N ILE A 420 -17.56 -1.54 11.38
CA ILE A 420 -16.11 -1.82 11.58
C ILE A 420 -15.44 -2.28 10.28
N LEU A 421 -16.21 -2.78 9.31
CA LEU A 421 -15.75 -3.19 7.98
C LEU A 421 -16.58 -2.59 6.82
N GLU A 422 -17.45 -1.61 7.08
CA GLU A 422 -18.08 -0.81 6.01
C GLU A 422 -17.52 0.61 6.03
N PRO A 423 -16.69 0.94 5.03
CA PRO A 423 -17.20 1.56 3.81
C PRO A 423 -16.81 0.75 2.59
N PHE A 424 -17.49 1.00 1.47
CA PHE A 424 -17.19 0.45 0.14
C PHE A 424 -15.69 0.30 -0.13
N PHE A 425 -15.15 -0.90 0.10
CA PHE A 425 -13.77 -1.24 -0.19
C PHE A 425 -13.73 -1.90 -1.56
N ILE A 426 -12.91 -1.37 -2.44
CA ILE A 426 -12.54 -2.05 -3.69
C ILE A 426 -11.15 -2.62 -3.47
N ILE A 427 -11.07 -3.95 -3.39
CA ILE A 427 -9.82 -4.69 -3.43
C ILE A 427 -9.58 -4.99 -4.92
N ASP A 428 -8.65 -4.27 -5.53
CA ASP A 428 -8.23 -4.54 -6.90
C ASP A 428 -6.99 -5.43 -6.87
N VAL A 429 -7.17 -6.68 -7.30
CA VAL A 429 -6.05 -7.53 -7.72
C VAL A 429 -5.79 -7.22 -9.19
N ILE A 430 -4.82 -6.34 -9.46
CA ILE A 430 -4.39 -6.08 -10.83
C ILE A 430 -3.55 -7.28 -11.28
N ARG A 431 -4.12 -8.05 -12.19
CA ARG A 431 -3.47 -9.18 -12.87
C ARG A 431 -2.68 -8.73 -14.08
#